data_AF-A0AAV8XQW3-F1
#
_entry.id   AF-A0AAV8XQW3-F1
#
_cell.length_a   1.000
_cell.length_b   1.000
_cell.length_c   1.000
_cell.angle_alpha   90.00
_cell.angle_beta   90.00
_cell.angle_gamma   90.00
#
_symmetry.space_group_name_H-M   'P 1'
#
loop_
_entity.id
_entity.type
_entity.pdbx_description
1 polymer ?
#
loop_
_entity_poly.entity_id
_entity_poly.type
_entity_poly.pdbx_seq_one_letter_code
_entity_poly.pdbx_strand_id
1 'polypeptide(L)'
;MKNLAFEASLGGEYIWCISLLLSFFGLDAIKKNRVVAMRNYMIGLTLFGFLPLLYAIIYYFPDVWTYLTFDDEEELEEIHMWQGYPYGLLWYAFIILALQVHSFSMYSAWKLITSWKAKGTKKIRLKHVHMMCHKLLV
;
A
#
# COMPACT_ATOMS: atom_id res chain seq x y z
N MET A 1 2.03 13.00 -30.29
CA MET A 1 1.38 11.72 -29.92
C MET A 1 1.29 11.57 -28.40
N LYS A 2 0.50 12.42 -27.71
CA LYS A 2 0.32 12.40 -26.24
C LYS A 2 -1.13 12.06 -25.80
N ASN A 3 -2.02 11.73 -26.73
CA ASN A 3 -3.43 11.47 -26.41
C ASN A 3 -3.67 10.10 -25.76
N LEU A 4 -2.75 9.14 -25.93
CA LEU A 4 -2.82 7.82 -25.30
C LEU A 4 -2.33 7.83 -23.84
N ALA A 5 -1.48 8.80 -23.47
CA ALA A 5 -0.92 8.93 -22.13
C ALA A 5 -1.98 9.36 -21.10
N PHE A 6 -2.92 10.22 -21.51
CA PHE A 6 -4.02 10.69 -20.66
C PHE A 6 -5.01 9.55 -20.32
N GLU A 7 -5.32 8.67 -21.27
CA GLU A 7 -6.18 7.51 -21.01
C GLU A 7 -5.49 6.45 -20.14
N ALA A 8 -4.17 6.28 -20.30
CA ALA A 8 -3.37 5.33 -19.52
C ALA A 8 -3.20 5.77 -18.05
N SER A 9 -2.99 7.06 -17.78
CA SER A 9 -2.83 7.58 -16.42
C SER A 9 -4.13 7.52 -15.62
N LEU A 10 -5.26 7.85 -16.26
CA LEU A 10 -6.58 7.86 -15.60
C LEU A 10 -6.90 6.49 -14.97
N GLY A 11 -6.71 5.40 -15.70
CA GLY A 11 -6.99 4.05 -15.20
C GLY A 11 -6.12 3.63 -14.01
N GLY A 12 -4.81 3.91 -14.08
CA GLY A 12 -3.86 3.52 -13.04
C GLY A 12 -4.11 4.22 -11.70
N GLU A 13 -4.44 5.50 -11.75
CA GLU A 13 -4.74 6.31 -10.56
C GLU A 13 -6.02 5.82 -9.87
N TYR A 14 -7.08 5.51 -10.62
CA TYR A 14 -8.30 4.96 -10.05
C TYR A 14 -8.12 3.56 -9.45
N ILE A 15 -7.29 2.72 -10.10
CA ILE A 15 -6.93 1.40 -9.53
C ILE A 15 -6.16 1.60 -8.22
N TRP A 16 -5.27 2.59 -8.14
CA TRP A 16 -4.59 2.92 -6.89
C TRP A 16 -5.55 3.41 -5.80
N CYS A 17 -6.59 4.18 -6.13
CA CYS A 17 -7.62 4.60 -5.17
C CYS A 17 -8.36 3.43 -4.51
N ILE A 18 -8.37 2.23 -5.10
CA ILE A 18 -8.94 1.02 -4.47
C ILE A 18 -8.22 0.71 -3.15
N SER A 19 -6.93 1.04 -3.03
CA SER A 19 -6.16 0.87 -1.79
C SER A 19 -6.76 1.66 -0.60
N LEU A 20 -7.42 2.79 -0.87
CA LEU A 20 -8.13 3.57 0.15
C LEU A 20 -9.34 2.79 0.68
N LEU A 21 -10.10 2.15 -0.21
CA LEU A 21 -11.24 1.32 0.17
C LEU A 21 -10.81 0.08 0.97
N LEU A 22 -9.65 -0.49 0.66
CA LEU A 22 -9.08 -1.61 1.41
C LEU A 22 -8.82 -1.26 2.88
N SER A 23 -8.58 0.01 3.21
CA SER A 23 -8.38 0.45 4.59
C SER A 23 -9.61 0.18 5.47
N PHE A 24 -10.83 0.29 4.94
CA PHE A 24 -12.05 -0.06 5.69
C PHE A 24 -12.11 -1.55 6.05
N PHE A 25 -11.69 -2.42 5.13
CA PHE A 25 -11.60 -3.86 5.40
C PHE A 25 -10.52 -4.17 6.45
N GLY A 26 -9.39 -3.46 6.39
CA GLY A 26 -8.36 -3.50 7.43
C GLY A 26 -8.93 -3.13 8.80
N LEU A 27 -9.69 -2.05 8.89
CA LEU A 27 -10.33 -1.59 10.14
C LEU A 27 -11.37 -2.59 10.69
N ASP A 28 -12.21 -3.23 9.86
CA ASP A 28 -13.12 -4.29 10.33
C ASP A 28 -12.35 -5.52 10.85
N ALA A 29 -11.25 -5.88 10.19
CA ALA A 29 -10.41 -7.00 10.62
C ALA A 29 -9.80 -6.75 12.02
N ILE A 30 -9.42 -5.51 12.33
CA ILE A 30 -8.91 -5.11 13.66
C ILE A 30 -9.95 -5.34 14.74
N LYS A 31 -11.20 -4.89 14.54
CA LYS A 31 -12.28 -4.99 15.55
C LYS A 31 -12.51 -6.42 16.05
N LYS A 32 -12.30 -7.42 15.18
CA LYS A 32 -12.60 -8.82 15.44
C LYS A 32 -11.34 -9.69 15.56
N ASN A 33 -10.15 -9.09 15.56
CA ASN A 33 -8.86 -9.79 15.54
C ASN A 33 -8.78 -10.89 14.46
N ARG A 34 -9.37 -10.64 13.28
CA ARG A 34 -9.48 -11.63 12.20
C ARG A 34 -8.18 -11.72 11.42
N VAL A 35 -7.33 -12.68 11.81
CA VAL A 35 -6.00 -12.89 11.20
C VAL A 35 -6.06 -13.08 9.67
N VAL A 36 -7.02 -13.87 9.17
CA VAL A 36 -7.17 -14.13 7.73
C VAL A 36 -7.56 -12.85 6.97
N ALA A 37 -8.53 -12.08 7.50
CA ALA A 37 -8.95 -10.82 6.89
C ALA A 37 -7.80 -9.80 6.87
N MET A 38 -7.02 -9.72 7.94
CA MET A 38 -5.84 -8.85 7.99
C MET A 38 -4.76 -9.28 6.99
N ARG A 39 -4.57 -10.60 6.76
CA ARG A 39 -3.66 -11.10 5.72
C ARG A 39 -4.15 -10.75 4.32
N ASN A 40 -5.46 -10.86 4.06
CA ASN A 40 -6.05 -10.47 2.78
C ASN A 40 -5.92 -8.95 2.54
N TYR A 41 -6.10 -8.15 3.60
CA TYR A 41 -5.82 -6.71 3.56
C TYR A 41 -4.37 -6.43 3.16
N MET A 42 -3.39 -7.11 3.77
CA MET A 42 -1.98 -6.95 3.41
C MET A 42 -1.71 -7.31 1.94
N ILE A 43 -2.28 -8.41 1.43
CA ILE A 43 -2.13 -8.80 0.01
C ILE A 43 -2.74 -7.73 -0.89
N GLY A 44 -3.95 -7.26 -0.57
CA GLY A 44 -4.61 -6.20 -1.33
C GLY A 44 -3.82 -4.90 -1.31
N LEU A 45 -3.27 -4.50 -0.17
CA LEU A 45 -2.44 -3.30 -0.06
C LEU A 45 -1.15 -3.41 -0.86
N THR A 46 -0.53 -4.59 -0.92
CA THR A 46 0.61 -4.85 -1.81
C THR A 46 0.23 -4.71 -3.28
N LEU A 47 -0.87 -5.34 -3.70
CA LEU A 47 -1.28 -5.37 -5.11
C LEU A 47 -1.85 -4.05 -5.62
N PHE A 48 -2.65 -3.36 -4.81
CA PHE A 48 -3.37 -2.14 -5.23
C PHE A 48 -2.78 -0.86 -4.64
N GLY A 49 -1.93 -0.97 -3.61
CA GLY A 49 -1.19 0.17 -3.05
C GLY A 49 0.20 0.27 -3.66
N PHE A 50 1.05 -0.74 -3.48
CA PHE A 50 2.47 -0.66 -3.87
C PHE A 50 2.72 -0.85 -5.37
N LEU A 51 2.06 -1.79 -6.04
CA LEU A 51 2.32 -2.02 -7.48
C LEU A 51 1.97 -0.82 -8.36
N PRO A 52 0.81 -0.14 -8.20
CA PRO A 52 0.51 1.07 -8.97
C PRO A 52 1.51 2.20 -8.69
N LEU A 53 1.99 2.33 -7.45
CA LEU A 53 3.04 3.31 -7.12
C LEU A 53 4.36 2.98 -7.83
N LEU A 54 4.77 1.72 -7.87
CA LEU A 54 5.98 1.31 -8.58
C LEU A 54 5.85 1.55 -10.09
N TYR A 55 4.68 1.26 -10.66
CA TYR A 55 4.38 1.57 -12.06
C TYR A 55 4.48 3.08 -12.32
N ALA A 56 3.89 3.91 -11.46
CA ALA A 56 3.93 5.37 -11.59
C ALA A 56 5.36 5.92 -11.50
N ILE A 57 6.22 5.38 -10.63
CA ILE A 57 7.64 5.75 -10.57
C ILE A 57 8.31 5.51 -11.91
N ILE A 58 8.16 4.32 -12.49
CA ILE A 58 8.80 3.99 -13.78
C ILE A 58 8.22 4.86 -14.91
N TYR A 59 6.91 5.08 -14.89
CA TYR A 59 6.21 5.84 -15.92
C TYR A 59 6.61 7.32 -15.95
N TYR A 60 6.68 7.97 -14.78
CA TYR A 60 7.04 9.40 -14.68
C TYR A 60 8.55 9.65 -14.60
N PHE A 61 9.38 8.60 -14.56
CA PHE A 61 10.83 8.74 -14.47
C PHE A 61 11.43 9.58 -15.61
N PRO A 62 11.09 9.37 -16.90
CA PRO A 62 11.65 10.17 -17.99
C PRO A 62 11.30 11.65 -17.85
N ASP A 63 10.04 11.98 -17.56
CA ASP A 63 9.59 13.37 -17.38
C ASP A 63 10.35 14.08 -16.26
N VAL A 64 10.56 13.39 -15.13
CA VAL A 64 11.33 13.94 -14.00
C VAL A 64 12.81 14.06 -14.35
N TRP A 65 13.36 13.08 -15.07
CA TRP A 65 14.75 13.11 -15.50
C TRP A 65 15.01 14.27 -16.45
N THR A 66 14.23 14.40 -17.52
CA THR A 66 14.30 15.51 -18.48
C THR A 66 14.19 16.86 -17.77
N TYR A 67 13.24 17.02 -16.85
CA TYR A 67 13.12 18.28 -16.09
C TYR A 67 14.33 18.59 -15.20
N LEU A 68 15.07 17.59 -14.73
CA LEU A 68 16.25 17.79 -13.89
C LEU A 68 17.54 17.99 -14.69
N THR A 69 17.57 17.58 -15.96
CA THR A 69 18.78 17.59 -16.80
C THR A 69 18.63 18.37 -18.10
N PHE A 70 17.55 19.12 -18.30
CA PHE A 70 17.36 19.88 -19.53
C PHE A 70 18.48 20.91 -19.70
N ASP A 71 19.02 20.98 -20.91
CA ASP A 71 19.98 22.00 -21.32
C ASP A 71 19.31 23.07 -22.21
N ASP A 72 18.18 22.74 -22.84
CA ASP A 72 17.36 23.62 -23.68
C ASP A 72 15.89 23.64 -23.22
N GLU A 73 15.23 24.80 -23.30
CA GLU A 73 13.80 24.94 -23.00
C GLU A 73 12.91 24.16 -23.98
N GLU A 74 13.37 23.89 -25.21
CA GLU A 74 12.64 23.06 -26.19
C GLU A 74 12.39 21.62 -25.65
N GLU A 75 13.30 21.08 -24.83
CA GLU A 75 13.12 19.77 -24.20
C GLU A 75 11.96 19.75 -23.19
N LEU A 76 11.60 20.91 -22.64
CA LEU A 76 10.49 21.05 -21.69
C LEU A 76 9.12 21.05 -22.40
N GLU A 77 9.07 21.26 -23.73
CA GLU A 77 7.82 21.10 -24.49
C GLU A 77 7.38 19.62 -24.58
N GLU A 78 8.33 18.70 -24.40
CA GLU A 78 8.10 17.26 -24.44
C GLU A 78 7.50 16.70 -23.14
N ILE A 79 7.58 17.42 -22.02
CA ILE A 79 7.00 16.99 -20.73
C ILE A 79 5.63 17.65 -20.47
N HIS A 80 4.81 17.04 -19.60
CA HIS A 80 3.54 17.64 -19.21
C HIS A 80 3.72 18.60 -18.03
N MET A 81 3.32 19.86 -18.21
CA MET A 81 3.44 20.90 -17.19
C MET A 81 2.07 21.21 -16.56
N TRP A 82 2.03 21.34 -15.23
CA TRP A 82 0.88 21.75 -14.44
C TRP A 82 1.27 22.88 -13.50
N GLN A 83 0.63 24.04 -13.64
CA GLN A 83 0.91 25.25 -12.83
C GLN A 83 2.39 25.66 -12.84
N GLY A 84 3.08 25.47 -13.97
CA GLY A 84 4.50 25.80 -14.11
C GLY A 84 5.46 24.75 -13.54
N TYR A 85 4.95 23.62 -13.02
CA TYR A 85 5.76 22.50 -12.55
C TYR A 85 5.52 21.26 -13.41
N PRO A 86 6.53 20.41 -13.62
CA PRO A 86 6.35 19.13 -14.29
C PRO A 86 5.41 18.24 -13.50
N TYR A 87 4.40 17.71 -14.19
CA TYR A 87 3.37 16.86 -13.61
C TYR A 87 3.96 15.59 -12.96
N GLY A 88 5.00 15.02 -13.57
CA GLY A 88 5.73 13.87 -13.01
C GLY A 88 6.35 14.17 -11.64
N LEU A 89 6.89 15.37 -11.41
CA LEU A 89 7.49 15.74 -10.13
C LEU A 89 6.44 15.87 -9.02
N LEU A 90 5.26 16.41 -9.35
CA LEU A 90 4.12 16.45 -8.44
C LEU A 90 3.74 15.03 -8.01
N TRP A 91 3.67 14.10 -8.95
CA TRP A 91 3.39 12.69 -8.66
C TRP A 91 4.44 12.04 -7.77
N TYR A 92 5.72 12.34 -7.96
CA TYR A 92 6.77 11.83 -7.07
C TYR A 92 6.58 12.27 -5.61
N ALA A 93 6.14 13.50 -5.36
CA ALA A 93 5.82 13.95 -4.01
C ALA A 93 4.66 13.14 -3.40
N PHE A 94 3.60 12.88 -4.16
CA PHE A 94 2.48 12.02 -3.73
C PHE A 94 2.93 10.57 -3.50
N ILE A 95 3.75 10.02 -4.39
CA ILE A 95 4.27 8.66 -4.30
C ILE A 95 5.08 8.47 -3.01
N ILE A 96 5.94 9.43 -2.65
CA ILE A 96 6.74 9.37 -1.41
C ILE A 96 5.81 9.31 -0.19
N LEU A 97 4.80 10.18 -0.11
CA LEU A 97 3.84 10.19 0.99
C LEU A 97 3.02 8.89 1.03
N ALA A 98 2.55 8.40 -0.12
CA ALA A 98 1.80 7.16 -0.23
C ALA A 98 2.63 5.95 0.22
N LEU A 99 3.90 5.87 -0.22
CA LEU A 99 4.84 4.84 0.21
C LEU A 99 5.03 4.84 1.72
N GLN A 100 5.15 6.01 2.35
CA GLN A 100 5.24 6.13 3.81
C GLN A 100 3.99 5.56 4.49
N VAL A 101 2.80 6.04 4.09
CA VAL A 101 1.52 5.62 4.70
C VAL A 101 1.29 4.12 4.53
N HIS A 102 1.50 3.58 3.33
CA HIS A 102 1.33 2.14 3.08
C HIS A 102 2.37 1.30 3.83
N SER A 103 3.62 1.78 3.95
CA SER A 103 4.67 1.08 4.70
C SER A 103 4.33 0.98 6.19
N PHE A 104 3.88 2.09 6.81
CA PHE A 104 3.43 2.07 8.20
C PHE A 104 2.20 1.19 8.40
N SER A 105 1.29 1.17 7.42
CA SER A 105 0.10 0.30 7.44
C SER A 105 0.47 -1.17 7.40
N MET A 106 1.39 -1.57 6.51
CA MET A 106 1.91 -2.93 6.41
C MET A 106 2.65 -3.36 7.67
N TYR A 107 3.52 -2.50 8.20
CA TYR A 107 4.23 -2.75 9.45
C TYR A 107 3.25 -3.01 10.60
N SER A 108 2.24 -2.14 10.75
CA SER A 108 1.22 -2.26 11.80
C SER A 108 0.40 -3.54 11.65
N ALA A 109 -0.04 -3.87 10.44
CA ALA A 109 -0.77 -5.11 10.15
C ALA A 109 0.05 -6.36 10.50
N TRP A 110 1.34 -6.37 10.17
CA TRP A 110 2.25 -7.47 10.49
C TRP A 110 2.41 -7.66 12.01
N LYS A 111 2.58 -6.56 12.76
CA LYS A 111 2.67 -6.59 14.23
C LYS A 111 1.36 -7.10 14.86
N LEU A 112 0.20 -6.68 14.33
CA LEU A 112 -1.11 -7.15 14.79
C LEU A 112 -1.28 -8.66 14.60
N ILE A 113 -1.02 -9.17 13.39
CA ILE A 113 -1.09 -10.61 13.10
C ILE A 113 -0.20 -11.41 14.05
N THR A 114 1.05 -10.95 14.25
CA THR A 114 2.02 -11.60 15.13
C THR A 114 1.50 -11.66 16.57
N SER A 115 0.93 -10.56 17.07
CA SER A 115 0.37 -10.49 18.42
C SER A 115 -0.86 -11.38 18.61
N TRP A 116 -1.77 -11.43 17.63
CA TRP A 116 -3.00 -12.22 17.69
C TRP A 116 -2.71 -13.73 17.66
N LYS A 117 -1.76 -14.15 16.81
CA LYS A 117 -1.29 -15.54 16.78
C LYS A 117 -0.68 -15.96 18.12
N ALA A 118 0.17 -15.11 18.72
CA ALA A 118 0.77 -15.39 20.02
C ALA A 118 -0.28 -15.54 21.14
N LYS A 119 -1.32 -14.71 21.16
CA LYS A 119 -2.44 -14.80 22.12
C LYS A 119 -3.26 -16.08 21.92
N GLY A 120 -3.53 -16.46 20.67
CA GLY A 120 -4.25 -17.70 20.34
C GLY A 120 -3.54 -18.95 20.89
N THR A 121 -2.23 -19.06 20.66
CA THR A 121 -1.42 -20.19 21.16
C THR A 121 -1.40 -20.28 22.69
N LYS A 122 -1.30 -19.14 23.39
CA LYS A 122 -1.37 -19.11 24.87
C LYS A 122 -2.72 -19.60 25.37
N LYS A 123 -3.84 -19.19 24.75
CA LYS A 123 -5.20 -19.61 25.14
C LYS A 123 -5.41 -21.13 24.96
N ILE A 124 -4.91 -21.71 23.87
CA ILE A 124 -5.00 -23.16 23.62
C ILE A 124 -4.18 -23.94 24.66
N ARG A 125 -2.94 -23.49 24.94
CA ARG A 125 -2.07 -24.12 25.94
C ARG A 125 -2.71 -24.14 27.33
N LEU A 126 -3.26 -23.01 27.77
CA LEU A 126 -3.95 -22.92 29.07
C LEU A 126 -5.17 -23.84 29.15
N LYS A 127 -5.98 -23.88 28.09
CA LYS A 127 -7.11 -24.83 28.01
C LYS A 127 -6.65 -26.28 28.09
N HIS A 128 -5.54 -26.62 27.44
CA HIS A 128 -4.99 -27.98 27.46
C HIS A 128 -4.47 -28.36 28.86
N VAL A 129 -3.71 -27.47 29.52
CA VAL A 129 -3.24 -27.66 30.90
C VAL A 129 -4.42 -27.83 31.86
N HIS A 130 -5.45 -26.98 31.75
CA HIS A 130 -6.64 -27.09 32.59
C HIS A 130 -7.39 -28.42 32.37
N MET A 131 -7.52 -28.86 31.11
CA MET A 131 -8.13 -30.14 30.78
C MET A 131 -7.31 -31.34 31.32
N MET A 132 -5.98 -31.26 31.30
CA MET A 132 -5.13 -32.29 31.92
C MET A 132 -5.28 -32.33 33.45
N CYS A 133 -5.24 -31.17 34.13
CA CYS A 133 -5.44 -31.12 35.58
C CYS A 133 -6.81 -31.66 36.00
N HIS A 134 -7.87 -31.35 35.25
CA HIS A 134 -9.21 -31.90 35.53
C HIS A 134 -9.25 -33.43 35.38
N LYS A 135 -8.54 -34.02 34.42
CA LYS A 135 -8.48 -35.48 34.25
C LYS A 135 -7.63 -36.21 35.30
N LEU A 136 -6.75 -35.50 36.02
CA LEU A 136 -5.93 -36.08 37.09
C LEU A 136 -6.61 -36.01 38.47
N LEU A 137 -7.70 -35.24 38.59
CA LEU A 137 -8.44 -35.00 39.84
C LEU A 137 -9.77 -35.77 39.93
N VAL A 138 -10.13 -36.55 38.91
CA VAL A 138 -11.33 -37.40 38.81
C VAL A 138 -10.88 -38.83 38.52
#